data_AF-A0A7V0XPD1-F1
#
_entry.id   AF-A0A7V0XPD1-F1
#
_cell.length_a   1.000
_cell.length_b   1.000
_cell.length_c   1.000
_cell.angle_alpha   90.00
_cell.angle_beta   90.00
_cell.angle_gamma   90.00
#
_symmetry.space_group_name_H-M   'P 1'
#
loop_
_entity.id
_entity.type
_entity.pdbx_description
1 polymer ?
#
loop_
_entity_poly.entity_id
_entity_poly.type
_entity_poly.pdbx_seq_one_letter_code
_entity_poly.pdbx_strand_id
1 'polypeptide(L)' 'MFLKLVILSLLLLTFSILAMASGILLKSNGRFPAISIGKNREMKRRGITCPRHDELICHRRTGKGKTCGCQ' A
#
# COMPACT_ATOMS: atom_id res chain seq x y z
N MET A 1 -37.68 15.84 -15.85
CA MET A 1 -36.27 16.31 -15.83
C MET A 1 -35.45 15.63 -14.75
N PHE A 2 -35.91 15.57 -13.50
CA PHE A 2 -35.18 14.95 -12.38
C PHE A 2 -34.72 13.50 -12.64
N LEU A 3 -35.63 12.61 -13.05
CA LEU A 3 -35.29 11.20 -13.28
C LEU A 3 -34.22 11.01 -14.37
N LYS A 4 -34.25 11.83 -15.43
CA LYS A 4 -33.22 11.83 -16.49
C LYS A 4 -31.86 12.23 -15.93
N LEU A 5 -31.81 13.22 -15.03
CA LEU A 5 -30.58 13.64 -14.37
C LEU A 5 -30.04 12.55 -13.44
N VAL A 6 -30.91 11.92 -12.65
CA VAL A 6 -30.50 10.82 -11.75
C VAL A 6 -29.90 9.67 -12.54
N ILE A 7 -30.54 9.25 -13.64
CA ILE A 7 -30.05 8.17 -14.50
C ILE A 7 -28.70 8.55 -15.12
N LEU A 8 -28.56 9.78 -15.62
CA LEU A 8 -27.31 10.26 -16.22
C LEU A 8 -26.17 10.27 -15.19
N SER A 9 -26.42 10.80 -14.00
CA SER A 9 -25.45 10.81 -12.89
C SER A 9 -25.03 9.40 -12.47
N LEU A 10 -25.98 8.46 -12.40
CA LEU A 10 -25.70 7.07 -12.03
C LEU A 10 -24.79 6.38 -13.06
N LEU A 11 -25.00 6.69 -14.34
CA LEU A 11 -24.23 6.14 -15.45
C LEU A 11 -22.78 6.66 -15.43
N LEU A 12 -22.59 7.96 -15.14
CA LEU A 12 -21.28 8.56 -14.92
C LEU A 12 -20.56 7.98 -13.70
N LEU A 13 -21.27 7.78 -12.59
CA LEU A 13 -20.70 7.23 -11.36
C LEU A 13 -20.21 5.80 -11.56
N THR A 14 -21.07 4.96 -12.14
CA THR A 14 -20.74 3.56 -12.40
C THR A 14 -19.54 3.47 -13.36
N PHE A 15 -19.56 4.22 -14.46
CA PHE A 15 -18.43 4.27 -15.39
C PHE A 15 -17.11 4.67 -14.71
N SER A 16 -17.14 5.68 -13.83
CA SER A 16 -15.96 6.14 -13.09
C SER A 16 -15.39 5.06 -12.16
N ILE A 17 -16.26 4.37 -11.42
CA ILE A 17 -15.86 3.29 -10.51
C ILE A 17 -15.29 2.10 -11.31
N LEU A 18 -15.94 1.73 -12.40
CA LEU A 18 -15.47 0.68 -13.31
C LEU A 18 -14.10 1.03 -13.91
N ALA A 19 -13.90 2.27 -14.36
CA ALA A 19 -12.61 2.72 -14.87
C ALA A 19 -11.50 2.63 -13.80
N MET A 20 -11.80 3.00 -12.55
CA MET A 20 -10.83 2.91 -11.44
C MET A 20 -10.51 1.45 -11.09
N ALA A 21 -11.51 0.57 -11.09
CA ALA A 21 -11.35 -0.85 -10.81
C ALA A 21 -10.64 -1.61 -11.95
N SER A 22 -10.78 -1.14 -13.19
CA SER A 22 -10.24 -1.79 -14.38
C SER A 22 -8.72 -2.01 -14.33
N GLY A 23 -7.96 -1.09 -13.71
CA GLY A 23 -6.51 -1.21 -13.55
C GLY A 23 -6.07 -2.37 -12.65
N ILE A 24 -6.96 -2.86 -11.79
CA ILE A 24 -6.72 -3.97 -10.86
C ILE A 24 -7.35 -5.26 -11.41
N LEU A 25 -8.55 -5.19 -12.00
CA LEU A 25 -9.26 -6.38 -12.51
C LEU A 25 -8.80 -6.83 -13.90
N LEU A 26 -8.52 -5.90 -14.83
CA LEU A 26 -8.15 -6.23 -16.23
C LEU A 26 -6.64 -6.43 -16.41
N LYS A 27 -5.82 -6.00 -15.46
CA LYS A 27 -4.37 -6.16 -15.57
C LYS A 27 -3.99 -7.60 -15.21
N SER A 28 -3.25 -8.29 -16.09
CA SER A 28 -2.82 -9.69 -15.91
C SER A 28 -2.04 -9.98 -14.61
N ASN A 29 -1.45 -8.95 -13.99
CA ASN A 29 -0.88 -9.00 -12.63
C ASN A 29 -1.43 -7.85 -11.76
N GLY A 30 -2.71 -7.53 -11.90
CA GLY A 30 -3.42 -6.53 -11.11
C GLY A 30 -3.56 -6.99 -9.66
N ARG A 31 -2.49 -6.82 -8.89
CA ARG A 31 -2.51 -6.98 -7.45
C ARG A 31 -2.63 -5.61 -6.83
N PHE A 32 -3.37 -5.53 -5.73
CA PHE A 32 -3.26 -4.37 -4.86
C PHE A 32 -1.78 -4.20 -4.45
N PRO A 33 -1.26 -2.96 -4.46
CA PRO A 33 0.12 -2.70 -4.07
C PRO A 33 0.39 -3.25 -2.68
N ALA A 34 1.62 -3.71 -2.44
CA ALA A 34 2.01 -4.25 -1.15
C ALA A 34 1.96 -3.13 -0.08
N ILE A 35 0.94 -3.20 0.79
CA ILE A 35 0.73 -2.24 1.89
C ILE A 35 1.75 -2.39 3.02
N SER A 36 2.37 -3.57 3.13
CA SER A 36 3.38 -3.83 4.15
C SER A 36 4.75 -3.40 3.64
N ILE A 37 5.34 -2.42 4.33
CA ILE A 37 6.67 -1.87 4.01
C ILE A 37 7.71 -2.99 3.91
N GLY A 38 7.73 -3.93 4.87
CA GLY A 38 8.72 -5.01 4.92
C GLY A 38 8.62 -6.04 3.79
N LYS A 39 7.45 -6.25 3.19
CA LYS A 39 7.26 -7.19 2.07
C LYS A 39 7.46 -6.51 0.71
N ASN A 40 7.45 -5.18 0.67
CA ASN A 40 7.52 -4.41 -0.57
C ASN A 40 8.98 -4.17 -0.99
N ARG A 41 9.43 -4.88 -2.04
CA ARG A 41 10.80 -4.75 -2.57
C ARG A 41 11.11 -3.32 -3.04
N GLU A 42 10.12 -2.62 -3.56
CA GLU A 42 10.29 -1.26 -4.07
C GLU A 42 10.52 -0.24 -2.94
N MET A 43 9.93 -0.46 -1.76
CA MET A 43 10.19 0.37 -0.57
C MET A 43 11.58 0.09 -0.01
N LYS A 44 11.99 -1.18 -0.01
CA LYS A 44 13.36 -1.57 0.38
C LYS A 44 14.43 -0.94 -0.52
N ARG A 45 14.19 -0.89 -1.85
CA ARG A 45 15.10 -0.20 -2.79
C ARG A 45 15.24 1.29 -2.49
N ARG A 46 14.19 1.92 -1.95
CA ARG A 46 14.18 3.33 -1.53
C ARG A 46 14.77 3.54 -0.12
N GLY A 47 15.28 2.49 0.53
CA GLY A 47 15.84 2.56 1.88
C GLY A 47 14.80 2.62 3.00
N ILE A 48 13.52 2.41 2.69
CA ILE A 48 12.45 2.44 3.70
C ILE A 48 12.27 1.03 4.26
N THR A 49 12.70 0.82 5.50
CA THR A 49 12.57 -0.44 6.25
C THR A 49 11.43 -0.39 7.27
N CYS A 50 10.95 -1.55 7.71
CA CYS A 50 10.01 -1.59 8.83
C CYS A 50 10.73 -1.16 10.11
N PRO A 51 10.22 -0.18 10.87
CA PRO A 51 10.79 0.20 12.16
C PRO A 51 10.89 -0.98 13.12
N ARG A 52 9.92 -1.91 13.01
CA ARG A 52 9.92 -3.17 13.76
C ARG A 52 11.06 -4.12 13.39
N HIS A 53 11.55 -4.07 12.16
CA HIS A 53 12.71 -4.87 11.81
C HIS A 53 13.97 -4.29 12.49
N ASP A 54 14.11 -2.96 12.47
CA ASP A 54 15.25 -2.26 13.08
C ASP A 54 15.24 -2.40 14.61
N GLU A 55 14.08 -2.30 15.26
CA GLU A 55 13.95 -2.52 16.71
C GLU A 55 14.33 -3.96 17.11
N LEU A 56 13.90 -4.97 16.35
CA LEU A 56 14.26 -6.38 16.58
C LEU A 56 15.75 -6.64 16.34
N ILE A 57 16.38 -5.98 15.36
CA ILE A 57 17.83 -6.05 15.15
C ILE A 57 18.54 -5.43 16.35
N CYS A 58 18.14 -4.22 16.78
CA CYS A 58 18.66 -3.56 17.97
C CYS A 58 18.54 -4.52 19.17
N HIS A 59 17.35 -5.06 19.46
CA HIS A 59 17.09 -5.98 20.57
C HIS A 59 17.89 -7.29 20.53
N ARG A 60 18.04 -7.91 19.34
CA ARG A 60 18.83 -9.13 19.18
C ARG A 60 20.32 -8.86 19.40
N ARG A 61 20.79 -7.64 19.14
CA ARG A 61 22.15 -7.20 19.47
C ARG A 61 22.31 -6.79 20.95
N THR A 62 21.26 -6.37 21.64
CA THR A 62 21.31 -5.97 23.06
C THR A 62 21.57 -7.13 24.03
N GLY A 63 21.44 -8.39 23.59
CA GLY A 63 22.01 -9.56 24.29
C GLY A 63 23.55 -9.50 24.44
N LYS A 64 24.23 -8.53 23.81
CA LYS A 64 25.65 -8.19 23.97
C LYS A 64 25.87 -6.76 24.53
N GLY A 65 25.03 -6.32 25.47
CA GLY A 65 25.38 -5.30 26.46
C GLY A 65 25.90 -3.95 25.96
N LYS A 66 25.19 -3.25 25.07
CA LYS A 66 25.39 -1.80 24.85
C LYS A 66 24.06 -1.08 24.57
N THR A 67 23.97 0.12 25.11
CA THR A 67 22.82 1.04 25.15
C THR A 67 22.33 1.45 23.75
N CYS A 68 21.01 1.58 23.60
CA CYS A 68 20.32 1.78 22.34
C CYS A 68 20.50 3.20 21.79
N GLY A 69 21.24 3.32 20.69
CA GLY A 69 21.17 4.40 19.72
C GLY A 69 20.84 3.78 18.36
N CYS A 70 19.55 3.54 18.10
CA CYS A 70 19.06 3.27 16.76
C CYS A 70 18.74 4.66 16.17
N GLN A 71 19.60 5.17 15.29
CA GLN A 71 19.37 6.44 14.56
C GLN A 71 18.39 6.20 13.41
#